data_AF-A0A9C9ELV4-F1
#
_entry.id   AF-A0A9C9ELV4-F1
#
_cell.length_a   1.000
_cell.length_b   1.000
_cell.length_c   1.000
_cell.angle_alpha   90.00
_cell.angle_beta   90.00
_cell.angle_gamma   90.00
#
_symmetry.space_group_name_H-M   'P 1'
#
loop_
_entity.id
_entity.type
_entity.pdbx_description
1 polymer ?
#
loop_
_entity_poly.entity_id
_entity_poly.type
_entity_poly.pdbx_seq_one_letter_code
_entity_poly.pdbx_strand_id
1 'polypeptide(L)' 'MSTEDIIRAWKDPEYRDKLYSKQQMDIPQNPAGTITEITDTALDSLANRTASLCTCIRSAASCLCCR' A
#
# COMPACT_ATOMS: atom_id res chain seq x y z
N MET A 1 5.83 -4.39 19.94
CA MET A 1 6.57 -3.66 18.89
C MET A 1 5.92 -2.29 18.71
N SER A 2 6.71 -1.22 18.55
CA SER A 2 6.15 0.08 18.13
C SER A 2 5.95 0.13 16.62
N THR A 3 5.18 1.10 16.13
CA THR A 3 4.97 1.31 14.68
C THR A 3 6.27 1.64 13.97
N GLU A 4 7.11 2.45 14.61
CA GLU A 4 8.43 2.84 14.11
C GLU A 4 9.35 1.63 13.96
N ASP A 5 9.35 0.72 14.94
CA ASP A 5 10.12 -0.52 14.86
C ASP A 5 9.63 -1.43 13.72
N ILE A 6 8.32 -1.51 13.49
CA ILE A 6 7.73 -2.28 12.38
C ILE A 6 8.19 -1.69 11.04
N ILE A 7 8.10 -0.37 10.87
CA ILE A 7 8.54 0.31 9.65
C ILE A 7 10.04 0.10 9.43
N ARG A 8 10.84 0.19 10.49
CA ARG A 8 12.29 -0.04 10.42
C ARG A 8 12.60 -1.47 10.00
N ALA A 9 11.89 -2.45 10.55
CA ALA A 9 12.06 -3.87 10.18
C ALA A 9 11.57 -4.22 8.77
N TRP A 10 10.82 -3.34 8.10
CA TRP A 10 10.53 -3.46 6.67
C TRP A 10 11.59 -2.82 5.78
N LYS A 11 12.23 -1.74 6.24
CA LYS A 11 13.23 -0.99 5.46
C LYS A 11 14.63 -1.56 5.59
N ASP A 12 14.96 -2.11 6.74
CA ASP A 12 16.29 -2.58 7.11
C ASP A 12 16.23 -4.09 7.42
N PRO A 13 16.68 -4.95 6.48
CA PRO A 13 16.74 -6.40 6.68
C PRO A 13 17.66 -6.79 7.84
N GLU A 14 18.78 -6.09 8.04
CA GLU A 14 19.72 -6.41 9.13
C GLU A 14 19.11 -6.11 10.49
N TYR A 15 18.33 -5.04 10.60
CA TYR A 15 17.57 -4.75 11.80
C TYR A 15 16.53 -5.85 12.07
N ARG A 16 15.82 -6.32 11.03
CA ARG A 16 14.86 -7.42 11.14
C ARG A 16 15.51 -8.73 11.62
N ASP A 17 16.69 -9.04 11.12
CA ASP A 17 17.43 -10.26 11.47
C ASP A 17 17.97 -10.22 12.91
N LYS A 18 18.20 -9.02 13.46
CA LYS A 18 18.61 -8.82 14.86
C LYS A 18 17.47 -8.96 15.87
N LEU A 19 16.21 -9.03 15.43
CA LEU A 19 15.06 -9.16 16.32
C LEU A 19 14.89 -10.59 16.84
N TYR A 20 14.36 -10.73 18.06
CA TYR A 20 14.02 -12.04 18.60
C TYR A 20 12.85 -12.68 17.84
N SER A 21 12.78 -14.02 17.81
CA SER A 21 11.74 -14.77 17.08
C SER A 21 10.32 -14.30 17.39
N LYS A 22 10.01 -14.01 18.66
CA LYS A 22 8.70 -13.46 19.07
C LYS A 22 8.40 -12.11 18.42
N GLN A 23 9.40 -11.23 18.34
CA GLN A 23 9.23 -9.90 17.73
C GLN A 23 9.12 -9.97 16.22
N GLN A 24 9.79 -10.94 15.58
CA GLN A 24 9.66 -11.17 14.14
C GLN A 24 8.26 -11.64 13.74
N MET A 25 7.63 -12.47 14.59
CA MET A 25 6.25 -12.93 14.42
C MET A 25 5.22 -11.80 14.56
N ASP A 26 5.54 -10.77 15.35
CA ASP A 26 4.69 -9.59 15.54
C ASP A 26 4.75 -8.62 14.34
N ILE A 27 5.64 -8.83 13.35
CA ILE A 27 5.75 -7.94 12.19
C ILE A 27 4.79 -8.40 11.08
N PRO A 28 3.79 -7.57 10.70
CA PRO A 28 2.90 -7.90 9.61
C PRO A 28 3.63 -7.94 8.26
N GLN A 29 2.97 -8.53 7.27
CA GLN A 29 3.45 -8.50 5.89
C GLN A 29 3.64 -7.05 5.43
N ASN A 30 4.74 -6.79 4.72
CA ASN A 30 5.00 -5.47 4.16
C ASN A 30 3.85 -5.08 3.19
N PRO A 31 3.14 -3.96 3.41
CA PRO A 31 2.05 -3.52 2.55
C PRO A 31 2.49 -3.20 1.10
N ALA A 32 3.78 -2.92 0.87
CA ALA A 32 4.33 -2.76 -0.47
C ALA A 32 4.50 -4.10 -1.23
N GLY A 33 4.40 -5.24 -0.52
CA GLY A 33 4.62 -6.56 -1.09
C GLY A 33 6.09 -6.79 -1.51
N THR A 34 6.29 -7.67 -2.49
CA THR A 34 7.61 -8.04 -3.04
C THR A 34 8.07 -7.10 -4.16
N ILE A 35 7.37 -5.99 -4.38
CA ILE A 35 7.68 -5.05 -5.47
C ILE A 35 8.90 -4.22 -5.05
N THR A 36 10.08 -4.64 -5.46
CA THR A 36 11.36 -3.96 -5.19
C THR A 36 11.60 -2.76 -6.10
N GLU A 37 10.98 -2.75 -7.28
CA GLU A 37 11.13 -1.68 -8.27
C GLU A 37 9.77 -1.37 -8.91
N ILE A 38 9.43 -0.08 -8.96
CA ILE A 38 8.26 0.42 -9.65
C ILE A 38 8.78 1.32 -10.76
N THR A 39 8.43 1.01 -12.01
CA THR A 39 8.78 1.87 -13.13
C THR A 39 7.98 3.17 -13.07
N ASP A 40 8.53 4.26 -13.61
CA ASP A 40 7.83 5.56 -13.65
C ASP A 40 6.43 5.45 -14.31
N THR A 41 6.31 4.61 -15.34
CA THR A 41 5.03 4.31 -15.99
C THR A 41 4.04 3.62 -15.05
N ALA A 42 4.50 2.70 -14.22
CA ALA A 42 3.64 2.06 -13.22
C ALA A 42 3.29 3.02 -12.07
N LEU A 43 4.21 3.91 -11.66
CA LEU A 43 3.91 4.98 -10.70
C LEU A 43 2.82 5.91 -11.22
N ASP A 44 2.90 6.34 -12.49
CA ASP A 44 1.90 7.22 -13.11
C ASP A 44 0.51 6.55 -13.18
N SER A 45 0.48 5.24 -13.41
CA SER A 45 -0.77 4.45 -13.39
C SER A 45 -1.42 4.36 -11.99
N LEU A 46 -0.62 4.41 -10.92
CA LEU A 46 -1.11 4.37 -9.54
C LEU A 46 -1.57 5.75 -9.05
N ALA A 47 -0.88 6.82 -9.47
CA ALA A 47 -1.19 8.20 -9.09
C ALA A 47 -2.57 8.68 -9.57
N ASN A 48 -3.09 8.09 -10.66
CA ASN A 48 -4.32 8.53 -11.32
C ASN A 48 -5.62 7.84 -10.81
N ARG A 49 -5.58 7.06 -9.72
CA ARG A 49 -6.78 6.36 -9.19
C ARG A 49 -7.69 7.19 -8.30
N THR A 50 -7.54 8.52 -8.26
CA THR A 50 -8.40 9.42 -7.46
C THR A 50 -9.47 10.17 -8.25
N ALA A 51 -9.61 9.97 -9.57
CA ALA A 51 -10.60 10.69 -10.37
C ALA A 51 -11.47 9.80 -11.26
N SER A 52 -12.16 8.83 -10.66
CA SER A 52 -13.53 8.51 -11.09
C SER A 52 -14.23 7.78 -9.94
N LEU A 53 -14.47 8.50 -8.85
CA LEU A 53 -15.60 8.17 -7.99
C LEU A 53 -16.85 8.50 -8.81
N CYS A 54 -17.23 7.57 -9.68
CA CYS A 54 -18.54 7.53 -10.30
C CYS A 54 -19.52 7.25 -9.14
N THR A 55 -19.90 8.29 -8.39
CA THR A 55 -20.91 8.20 -7.35
C THR A 55 -22.25 8.01 -8.03
N CYS A 56 -22.56 6.77 -8.38
CA CYS A 56 -23.91 6.37 -8.73
C CYS A 56 -24.74 6.41 -7.44
N ILE A 57 -25.27 7.59 -7.12
CA ILE A 57 -26.28 7.72 -6.08
C ILE A 57 -27.49 6.92 -6.55
N ARG A 58 -27.93 5.99 -5.71
CA ARG A 58 -28.72 4.80 -6.03
C ARG A 58 -30.18 5.06 -6.44
N SER A 59 -30.51 6.20 -7.00
CA SER A 59 -31.85 6.47 -7.56
C SER A 59 -31.79 7.48 -8.70
N ALA A 60 -32.48 7.11 -9.80
CA ALA A 60 -32.69 7.85 -11.05
C ALA A 60 -31.56 7.80 -12.11
N ALA A 61 -31.59 6.70 -12.88
CA ALA A 61 -31.63 6.65 -14.35
C ALA A 61 -30.60 7.38 -15.23
N SER A 62 -29.50 7.92 -14.71
CA SER A 62 -28.41 8.38 -15.58
C SER A 62 -27.10 8.49 -14.82
N CYS A 63 -26.21 7.51 -15.04
CA CYS A 63 -24.80 7.64 -14.67
C CYS A 63 -24.17 8.70 -15.60
N LEU A 64 -23.95 9.92 -15.11
CA LEU A 64 -23.01 10.84 -15.77
C LEU A 64 -21.60 10.46 -15.34
N CYS A 65 -21.00 9.50 -16.04
CA CYS A 65 -19.59 9.23 -15.92
C CYS A 65 -18.90 9.55 -17.25
N CYS A 66 -18.10 10.63 -17.18
CA CYS A 66 -17.04 11.07 -18.09
C CYS A 66 -17.46 11.62 -19.49
N ARG A 67 -17.20 12.91 -19.70
CA ARG A 67 -16.75 13.44 -21.01
C ARG A 67 -15.27 13.76 -20.89
#